data_AF-A0A067GHM5-F1
#
_entry.id   AF-A0A067GHM5-F1
#
_cell.length_a   1.000
_cell.length_b   1.000
_cell.length_c   1.000
_cell.angle_alpha   90.00
_cell.angle_beta   90.00
_cell.angle_gamma   90.00
#
_symmetry.space_group_name_H-M   'P 1'
#
loop_
_entity.id
_entity.type
_entity.pdbx_description
1 polymer ?
#
loop_
_entity_poly.entity_id
_entity_poly.type
_entity_poly.pdbx_seq_one_letter_code
_entity_poly.pdbx_strand_id
1 'polypeptide(L)'
;MGSLKNETENEVNQREQGEQEQEDQEPILMEQNQRFCMFPIRYKQVWEMYKKAQASFWTAEEVDLSQDVQHWERLLDSEKHFISHVLAFFAASDGIVLENLAARFLNDIQIPE
;
A
#
# COMPACT_ATOMS: atom_id res chain seq x y z
N MET A 1 12.77 -6.60 -43.48
CA MET A 1 12.16 -6.64 -42.14
C MET A 1 13.13 -6.24 -41.00
N GLY A 2 14.20 -5.47 -41.26
CA GLY A 2 15.22 -5.15 -40.25
C GLY A 2 15.21 -3.72 -39.69
N SER A 3 14.41 -2.80 -40.25
CA SER A 3 14.42 -1.38 -39.86
C SER A 3 13.58 -1.10 -38.60
N LEU A 4 12.46 -1.82 -38.44
CA LEU A 4 11.48 -1.56 -37.38
C LEU A 4 11.88 -2.08 -35.99
N LYS A 5 13.03 -2.77 -35.84
CA LYS A 5 13.50 -3.27 -34.53
C LYS A 5 14.42 -2.26 -33.82
N ASN A 6 15.25 -1.54 -34.58
CA ASN A 6 16.20 -0.56 -34.02
C ASN A 6 15.54 0.74 -33.57
N GLU A 7 14.39 1.10 -34.14
CA GLU A 7 13.61 2.27 -33.72
C GLU A 7 12.95 2.02 -32.37
N THR A 8 12.34 0.84 -32.19
CA THR A 8 11.70 0.43 -30.93
C THR A 8 12.71 0.27 -29.78
N GLU A 9 13.90 -0.28 -30.04
CA GLU A 9 14.95 -0.42 -29.03
C GLU A 9 15.52 0.95 -28.59
N ASN A 10 15.67 1.90 -29.52
CA ASN A 10 16.11 3.27 -29.18
C ASN A 10 15.03 4.07 -28.42
N GLU A 11 13.76 3.90 -28.78
CA GLU A 11 12.65 4.53 -28.05
C GLU A 11 12.50 3.98 -26.62
N VAL A 12 12.72 2.68 -26.43
CA VAL A 12 12.73 2.05 -25.09
C VAL A 12 13.92 2.57 -24.27
N ASN A 13 15.13 2.58 -24.84
CA ASN A 13 16.32 3.11 -24.16
C ASN A 13 16.17 4.60 -23.77
N GLN A 14 15.56 5.42 -24.63
CA GLN A 14 15.31 6.84 -24.35
C GLN A 14 14.24 7.03 -23.26
N ARG A 15 13.23 6.15 -23.18
CA ARG A 15 12.24 6.16 -22.08
C ARG A 15 12.86 5.72 -20.76
N GLU A 16 13.63 4.63 -20.77
CA GLU A 16 14.32 4.11 -19.60
C GLU A 16 15.33 5.13 -19.03
N GLN A 17 16.05 5.86 -19.90
CA GLN A 17 16.95 6.94 -19.48
C GLN A 17 16.19 8.15 -18.90
N GLY A 18 15.05 8.53 -19.49
CA GLY A 18 14.21 9.62 -18.98
C GLY A 18 13.51 9.31 -17.66
N GLU A 19 13.17 8.04 -17.41
CA GLU A 19 12.60 7.56 -16.15
C GLU A 19 13.66 7.51 -15.03
N GLN A 20 14.88 7.06 -15.33
CA GLN A 20 16.01 7.07 -14.37
C GLN A 20 16.42 8.49 -13.95
N GLU A 21 16.44 9.46 -14.88
CA GLU A 21 16.74 10.87 -14.56
C GLU A 21 15.66 11.56 -13.71
N GLN A 22 14.41 11.06 -13.74
CA GLN A 22 13.32 11.55 -12.90
C GLN A 22 13.38 10.96 -11.49
N GLU A 23 13.72 9.67 -11.33
CA GLU A 23 13.93 9.05 -10.01
C GLU A 23 15.01 9.77 -9.20
N ASP A 24 16.10 10.20 -9.84
CA ASP A 24 17.17 11.00 -9.23
C ASP A 24 16.71 12.42 -8.79
N GLN A 25 15.48 12.82 -9.12
CA GLN A 25 14.87 14.09 -8.72
C GLN A 25 13.68 13.93 -7.75
N GLU A 26 13.34 12.72 -7.31
CA GLU A 26 12.21 12.48 -6.39
C GLU A 26 12.61 12.53 -4.90
N PRO A 27 12.31 13.60 -4.16
CA PRO A 27 12.83 13.79 -2.80
C PRO A 27 12.31 12.79 -1.77
N ILE A 28 11.25 12.04 -2.10
CA ILE A 28 10.66 10.99 -1.25
C ILE A 28 11.46 9.69 -1.35
N LEU A 29 12.09 9.42 -2.50
CA LEU A 29 12.80 8.18 -2.81
C LEU A 29 14.32 8.30 -2.64
N MET A 30 14.87 9.51 -2.66
CA MET A 30 16.29 9.76 -2.45
C MET A 30 16.76 9.33 -1.05
N GLU A 31 17.88 8.60 -0.99
CA GLU A 31 18.50 8.18 0.26
C GLU A 31 18.75 9.36 1.22
N GLN A 32 18.35 9.18 2.49
CA GLN A 32 18.42 10.23 3.50
C GLN A 32 19.10 9.73 4.77
N ASN A 33 20.16 10.42 5.21
CA ASN A 33 20.90 10.09 6.44
C ASN A 33 20.06 10.26 7.73
N GLN A 34 18.96 11.02 7.66
CA GLN A 34 18.10 11.35 8.79
C GLN A 34 16.77 10.57 8.80
N ARG A 35 16.67 9.45 8.07
CA ARG A 35 15.44 8.64 7.96
C ARG A 35 14.86 8.18 9.31
N PHE A 36 15.70 8.04 10.34
CA PHE A 36 15.28 7.63 11.69
C PHE A 36 15.09 8.82 12.66
N CYS A 37 15.25 10.06 12.19
CA CYS A 37 15.06 11.27 12.99
C CYS A 37 13.78 11.99 12.56
N MET A 38 12.77 11.95 13.43
CA MET A 38 11.44 12.49 13.13
C MET A 38 11.39 14.02 13.05
N PHE A 39 12.22 14.71 13.84
CA PHE A 39 12.15 16.17 13.97
C PHE A 39 13.35 16.87 13.32
N PRO A 40 13.14 18.04 12.68
CA PRO A 40 11.86 18.74 12.50
C PRO A 40 11.00 18.16 11.36
N ILE A 41 9.67 18.20 11.53
CA ILE A 41 8.71 17.72 10.52
C ILE A 41 8.80 18.60 9.26
N ARG A 42 9.06 17.98 8.11
CA ARG A 42 9.16 18.58 6.78
C ARG A 42 7.83 18.47 6.03
N TYR A 43 7.23 17.29 6.00
CA TYR A 43 6.01 17.01 5.24
C TYR A 43 4.76 17.01 6.12
N LYS A 44 4.22 18.20 6.41
CA LYS A 44 3.08 18.37 7.32
C LYS A 44 1.84 17.57 6.92
N GLN A 45 1.53 17.49 5.63
CA GLN A 45 0.36 16.76 5.14
C GLN A 45 0.48 15.25 5.41
N VAL A 46 1.67 14.67 5.19
CA VAL A 46 1.95 13.26 5.47
C VAL A 46 1.85 12.99 6.97
N TRP A 47 2.46 13.85 7.78
CA TRP A 47 2.36 13.78 9.24
C TRP A 47 0.92 13.88 9.76
N GLU A 48 0.11 14.76 9.18
CA GLU A 48 -1.31 14.86 9.51
C GLU A 48 -2.07 13.58 9.16
N MET A 49 -1.77 12.92 8.03
CA MET A 49 -2.35 11.62 7.69
C MET A 49 -1.93 10.54 8.68
N TYR A 50 -0.64 10.46 9.04
CA TYR A 50 -0.15 9.56 10.09
C TYR A 50 -0.89 9.81 11.41
N LYS A 51 -1.06 11.06 11.82
CA LYS A 51 -1.78 11.40 13.07
C LYS A 51 -3.26 11.05 13.03
N LYS A 52 -3.93 11.22 11.87
CA LYS A 52 -5.31 10.76 11.68
C LYS A 52 -5.41 9.24 11.77
N ALA A 53 -4.48 8.50 11.16
CA ALA A 53 -4.43 7.05 11.26
C ALA A 53 -4.18 6.59 12.71
N GLN A 54 -3.21 7.19 13.40
CA GLN A 54 -2.91 6.93 14.82
C GLN A 54 -4.12 7.20 15.73
N ALA A 55 -4.87 8.27 15.48
CA ALA A 55 -6.08 8.59 16.23
C ALA A 55 -7.26 7.63 15.94
N SER A 56 -7.16 6.83 14.88
CA SER A 56 -8.17 5.85 14.45
C SER A 56 -7.79 4.42 14.81
N PHE A 57 -6.86 4.24 15.76
CA PHE A 57 -6.45 2.92 16.22
C PHE A 57 -7.59 2.23 16.98
N TRP A 58 -7.83 0.95 16.67
CA TRP A 58 -8.77 0.07 17.36
C TRP A 58 -8.21 -1.35 17.35
N THR A 59 -8.62 -2.19 18.31
CA THR A 59 -8.26 -3.62 18.35
C THR A 59 -9.45 -4.52 18.05
N ALA A 60 -9.18 -5.75 17.60
CA ALA A 60 -10.23 -6.71 17.24
C ALA A 60 -11.17 -7.03 18.42
N GLU A 61 -10.67 -6.96 19.66
CA GLU A 61 -11.44 -7.17 20.88
C GLU A 61 -12.47 -6.07 21.15
N GLU A 62 -12.37 -4.91 20.51
CA GLU A 62 -13.35 -3.83 20.61
C GLU A 62 -14.65 -4.15 19.84
N VAL A 63 -14.64 -5.17 18.96
CA VAL A 63 -15.82 -5.62 18.22
C VAL A 63 -16.44 -6.82 18.94
N ASP A 64 -17.62 -6.61 19.53
CA ASP A 64 -18.39 -7.68 20.16
C ASP A 64 -19.09 -8.56 19.11
N LEU A 65 -18.65 -9.81 19.00
CA LEU A 65 -19.21 -10.83 18.09
C LEU A 65 -20.14 -11.83 18.80
N SER A 66 -20.52 -11.58 20.06
CA SER A 66 -21.25 -12.55 20.89
C SER A 66 -22.62 -12.95 20.33
N GLN A 67 -23.28 -12.05 19.59
CA GLN A 67 -24.60 -12.28 18.99
C GLN A 67 -24.54 -12.76 17.55
N ASP A 68 -23.41 -12.57 16.87
CA ASP A 68 -23.24 -12.80 15.44
C ASP A 68 -23.44 -14.26 15.06
N VAL A 69 -23.10 -15.21 15.93
CA VAL A 69 -23.37 -16.64 15.70
C VAL A 69 -24.87 -16.91 15.56
N GLN A 70 -25.71 -16.26 16.38
CA GLN A 70 -27.16 -16.43 16.30
C GLN A 70 -27.73 -15.77 15.04
N HIS A 71 -27.19 -14.63 14.64
CA HIS A 71 -27.57 -13.97 13.38
C HIS A 71 -27.15 -14.80 12.18
N TRP A 72 -25.95 -15.36 12.21
CA TRP A 72 -25.43 -16.25 11.18
C TRP A 72 -26.37 -17.43 10.95
N GLU A 73 -26.79 -18.12 12.01
CA GLU A 73 -27.68 -19.29 11.86
C GLU A 73 -29.04 -18.96 11.24
N ARG A 74 -29.54 -17.72 11.39
CA ARG A 74 -30.83 -17.27 10.82
C ARG A 74 -30.77 -16.92 9.33
N LEU A 75 -29.58 -16.75 8.75
CA LEU A 75 -29.40 -16.40 7.35
C LEU A 75 -29.72 -17.57 6.41
N LEU A 76 -30.14 -17.23 5.20
CA LEU A 76 -30.31 -18.20 4.12
C LEU A 76 -28.94 -18.71 3.64
N ASP A 77 -28.91 -19.92 3.09
CA ASP A 77 -27.66 -20.51 2.55
C ASP A 77 -27.01 -19.64 1.47
N SER A 78 -27.81 -18.94 0.65
CA SER A 78 -27.31 -18.00 -0.35
C SER A 78 -26.61 -16.78 0.28
N GLU A 79 -27.13 -16.28 1.40
CA GLU A 79 -26.56 -15.12 2.10
C GLU A 79 -25.27 -15.53 2.82
N LYS A 80 -25.26 -16.69 3.48
CA LYS A 80 -24.06 -17.29 4.09
C LYS A 80 -22.97 -17.50 3.04
N HIS A 81 -23.32 -18.05 1.88
CA HIS A 81 -22.39 -18.26 0.78
C HIS A 81 -21.78 -16.95 0.29
N PHE A 82 -22.60 -15.92 0.09
CA PHE A 82 -22.14 -14.59 -0.32
C PHE A 82 -21.19 -13.96 0.70
N ILE A 83 -21.60 -13.89 1.97
CA ILE A 83 -20.78 -13.29 3.04
C ILE A 83 -19.47 -14.06 3.21
N SER A 84 -19.50 -15.39 3.17
CA SER A 84 -18.28 -16.22 3.26
C SER A 84 -17.29 -15.92 2.15
N HIS A 85 -17.75 -15.71 0.92
CA HIS A 85 -16.88 -15.36 -0.21
C HIS A 85 -16.28 -13.97 -0.06
N VAL A 86 -17.08 -13.00 0.41
CA VAL A 86 -16.59 -11.64 0.69
C VAL A 86 -15.53 -11.66 1.80
N LEU A 87 -15.76 -12.39 2.89
CA LEU A 87 -14.79 -12.55 3.98
C LEU A 87 -13.50 -13.25 3.49
N ALA A 88 -13.62 -14.29 2.67
CA ALA A 88 -12.47 -14.97 2.09
C ALA A 88 -11.65 -14.05 1.17
N PHE A 89 -12.31 -13.19 0.40
CA PHE A 89 -11.64 -12.19 -0.43
C PHE A 89 -10.85 -11.18 0.40
N PHE A 90 -11.43 -10.64 1.48
CA PHE A 90 -10.73 -9.70 2.36
C PHE A 90 -9.56 -10.36 3.10
N ALA A 91 -9.75 -11.59 3.62
CA ALA A 91 -8.69 -12.33 4.28
C ALA A 91 -7.45 -12.57 3.40
N ALA A 92 -7.64 -12.75 2.09
CA ALA A 92 -6.54 -12.86 1.14
C ALA A 92 -5.96 -11.50 0.72
N SER A 93 -6.82 -10.52 0.47
CA SER A 93 -6.43 -9.21 -0.09
C SER A 93 -5.57 -8.40 0.89
N ASP A 94 -5.88 -8.45 2.19
CA ASP A 94 -5.12 -7.73 3.21
C ASP A 94 -3.65 -8.18 3.24
N GLY A 95 -3.40 -9.47 3.01
CA GLY A 95 -2.04 -10.03 2.90
C GLY A 95 -1.25 -9.48 1.71
N ILE A 96 -1.89 -9.35 0.55
CA ILE A 96 -1.27 -8.81 -0.68
C ILE A 96 -0.87 -7.34 -0.48
N VAL A 97 -1.75 -6.54 0.14
CA VAL A 97 -1.46 -5.14 0.43
C VAL A 97 -0.30 -5.01 1.42
N LEU A 98 -0.30 -5.83 2.47
CA LEU A 98 0.77 -5.83 3.48
C LEU A 98 2.12 -6.23 2.87
N GLU A 99 2.15 -7.21 1.97
CA GLU A 99 3.36 -7.62 1.26
C GLU A 99 3.94 -6.47 0.44
N ASN A 100 3.12 -5.75 -0.33
CA ASN A 100 3.59 -4.61 -1.10
C ASN A 100 4.10 -3.48 -0.20
N LEU A 101 3.41 -3.20 0.92
CA LEU A 101 3.86 -2.22 1.90
C LEU A 101 5.23 -2.60 2.49
N ALA A 102 5.40 -3.86 2.89
CA ALA A 102 6.62 -4.32 3.54
C ALA A 102 7.81 -4.49 2.59
N ALA A 103 7.59 -5.09 1.43
CA ALA A 103 8.67 -5.42 0.49
C ALA A 103 9.10 -4.20 -0.35
N ARG A 104 8.19 -3.26 -0.61
CA ARG A 104 8.45 -2.12 -1.51
C ARG A 104 8.37 -0.79 -0.78
N PHE A 105 7.18 -0.36 -0.37
CA PHE A 105 7.01 1.02 0.11
C PHE A 105 7.82 1.34 1.36
N LEU A 106 7.93 0.40 2.31
CA LEU A 106 8.77 0.56 3.50
C LEU A 106 10.26 0.57 3.18
N ASN A 107 10.71 0.10 2.01
CA ASN A 107 12.11 0.17 1.62
C ASN A 107 12.38 1.43 0.80
N ASP A 108 11.52 1.72 -0.17
CA ASP A 108 11.68 2.76 -1.19
C ASP A 108 11.50 4.18 -0.62
N ILE A 109 10.54 4.37 0.30
CA ILE A 109 10.25 5.70 0.89
C ILE A 109 11.28 6.03 1.96
N GLN A 110 12.02 7.13 1.78
CA GLN A 110 13.14 7.53 2.63
C GLN A 110 12.81 8.63 3.66
N ILE A 111 11.62 9.25 3.56
CA ILE A 111 11.18 10.27 4.52
C ILE A 111 10.70 9.64 5.84
N PRO A 112 10.90 10.30 7.00
CA PRO A 112 10.51 9.75 8.31
C PRO A 112 9.02 9.90 8.65
N GLU A 113 8.31 10.89 8.08
CA GLU A 113 6.86 11.10 8.25
C GLU A 113 5.98 10.04 7.60
#